data_AF-A0A7L2KNN9-F1
#
_entry.id   AF-A0A7L2KNN9-F1
#
_cell.length_a   1.000
_cell.length_b   1.000
_cell.length_c   1.000
_cell.angle_alpha   90.00
_cell.angle_beta   90.00
_cell.angle_gamma   90.00
#
_symmetry.space_group_name_H-M   'P 1'
#
loop_
_entity.id
_entity.type
_entity.pdbx_description
1 polymer ?
#
loop_
_entity_poly.entity_id
_entity_poly.type
_entity_poly.pdbx_seq_one_letter_code
_entity_poly.pdbx_strand_id
1 'polypeptide(L)' 'MRILFFLVAVLFFLFQAAPAYSQEAADTVACRQSRGSCSFVPCSAPLVDIGTCRGGKLKCCKW' A
#
# COMPACT_ATOMS: atom_id res chain seq x y z
N MET A 1 22.78 -33.11 4.16
CA MET A 1 23.12 -31.80 3.58
C MET A 1 22.24 -31.37 2.41
N ARG A 2 21.79 -32.26 1.50
CA ARG A 2 21.06 -31.87 0.28
C ARG A 2 19.57 -31.54 0.48
N ILE A 3 18.93 -32.12 1.49
CA ILE A 3 17.49 -31.92 1.82
C ILE A 3 17.19 -30.50 2.34
N LEU A 4 18.13 -29.90 3.10
CA LEU A 4 17.97 -28.53 3.60
C LEU A 4 17.87 -27.52 2.46
N PHE A 5 18.63 -27.71 1.37
CA PHE A 5 18.55 -26.85 0.19
C PHE A 5 17.19 -26.93 -0.50
N PHE A 6 16.60 -28.12 -0.60
CA PHE A 6 15.26 -28.28 -1.19
C PHE A 6 14.19 -27.58 -0.35
N LEU A 7 14.25 -27.70 0.98
CA LEU A 7 13.31 -27.03 1.88
C LEU A 7 13.38 -25.50 1.74
N VAL A 8 14.60 -24.94 1.68
CA VAL A 8 14.81 -23.50 1.49
C VAL A 8 14.30 -23.04 0.12
N ALA A 9 14.58 -23.80 -0.95
CA ALA A 9 14.11 -23.47 -2.29
C ALA A 9 12.57 -23.44 -2.38
N VAL A 10 11.90 -24.41 -1.76
CA VAL A 10 10.42 -24.44 -1.71
C VAL A 10 9.87 -23.25 -0.92
N LEU A 11 10.47 -22.89 0.21
CA LEU A 11 10.06 -21.71 0.98
C LEU A 11 10.17 -20.42 0.15
N PHE A 12 11.30 -20.20 -0.54
CA PHE A 12 11.48 -19.03 -1.38
C PHE A 12 10.47 -18.97 -2.54
N PHE A 13 10.15 -20.12 -3.13
CA PHE A 13 9.14 -20.20 -4.20
C PHE A 13 7.73 -19.83 -3.69
N LEU A 14 7.36 -20.30 -2.50
CA LEU A 14 6.08 -19.98 -1.87
C LEU A 14 5.99 -18.50 -1.45
N PHE A 15 7.10 -17.91 -0.98
CA PHE A 15 7.14 -16.49 -0.61
C PHE A 15 7.09 -15.55 -1.83
N GLN A 16 7.67 -15.93 -2.98
CA GLN A 16 7.56 -15.13 -4.21
C GLN A 16 6.16 -15.23 -4.86
N ALA A 17 5.44 -16.34 -4.65
CA ALA A 17 4.10 -16.55 -5.18
C ALA A 17 2.99 -15.82 -4.40
N ALA A 18 3.32 -15.15 -3.29
CA ALA A 18 2.38 -14.34 -2.52
C ALA A 18 2.56 -12.84 -2.87
N PRO A 19 1.80 -12.27 -3.83
CA PRO A 19 1.75 -10.83 -4.04
C PRO A 19 0.86 -10.20 -2.95
N ALA A 20 1.05 -10.56 -1.68
CA ALA A 20 -0.03 -10.46 -0.71
C ALA A 20 0.04 -9.25 0.24
N TYR A 21 0.98 -8.32 0.09
CA TYR A 21 1.09 -7.20 1.05
C TYR A 21 1.46 -5.83 0.49
N SER A 22 1.81 -5.73 -0.80
CA SER A 22 2.21 -4.45 -1.41
C SER A 22 1.27 -3.98 -2.52
N GLN A 23 0.07 -4.55 -2.64
CA GLN A 23 -0.96 -3.95 -3.49
C GLN A 23 -1.41 -2.64 -2.85
N GLU A 24 -0.73 -1.56 -3.21
CA GLU A 24 -1.13 -0.19 -2.90
C GLU A 24 -2.56 -0.04 -3.43
N ALA A 25 -3.52 0.21 -2.53
CA ALA A 25 -4.91 0.35 -2.91
C ALA A 25 -5.05 1.45 -3.97
N ALA A 26 -5.91 1.25 -4.97
CA ALA A 26 -6.03 2.15 -6.12
C ALA A 26 -6.26 3.62 -5.72
N ASP A 27 -6.96 3.84 -4.61
CA ASP A 27 -7.19 5.17 -4.03
C ASP A 27 -5.90 5.83 -3.50
N THR A 28 -5.00 5.03 -2.93
CA THR A 28 -3.67 5.47 -2.46
C THR A 28 -2.80 5.88 -3.65
N VAL A 29 -2.82 5.09 -4.72
CA VAL A 29 -2.10 5.40 -5.96
C VAL A 29 -2.64 6.69 -6.58
N ALA A 30 -3.96 6.84 -6.68
CA ALA A 30 -4.61 8.03 -7.21
C ALA A 30 -4.27 9.28 -6.36
N CYS A 31 -4.31 9.16 -5.03
CA CYS A 31 -3.92 10.24 -4.13
C CYS A 31 -2.46 10.69 -4.37
N ARG A 32 -1.53 9.73 -4.44
CA ARG A 32 -0.12 10.00 -4.71
C ARG A 32 0.09 10.64 -6.10
N GLN A 33 -0.60 10.15 -7.13
CA GLN A 33 -0.55 10.74 -8.48
C GLN A 33 -1.05 12.19 -8.51
N SER A 34 -2.06 12.51 -7.71
CA SER A 34 -2.60 13.87 -7.56
C SER A 34 -1.72 14.82 -6.74
N ARG A 35 -0.55 14.34 -6.25
CA ARG A 35 0.35 15.00 -5.29
C ARG A 35 -0.30 15.30 -3.93
N GLY A 36 -1.30 14.51 -3.56
CA GLY A 36 -1.92 14.53 -2.23
C GLY A 36 -1.14 13.67 -1.21
N SER A 37 -1.51 13.84 0.06
CA SER A 37 -0.99 13.05 1.18
C SER A 37 -2.14 12.34 1.90
N CYS A 38 -1.89 11.10 2.32
CA CYS A 38 -2.88 10.32 3.05
C CYS A 38 -2.81 10.64 4.55
N SER A 39 -3.90 11.16 5.10
CA SER A 39 -4.04 11.53 6.51
C SER A 39 -5.05 10.63 7.23
N PHE A 40 -4.74 10.28 8.48
CA PHE A 40 -5.69 9.61 9.39
C PHE A 40 -6.67 10.60 10.04
N VAL A 41 -6.32 11.88 10.04
CA VAL A 41 -7.18 12.96 10.54
C VAL A 41 -7.86 13.67 9.38
N PRO A 42 -9.03 14.32 9.62
CA PRO A 42 -9.65 15.18 8.62
C PRO A 42 -8.66 16.21 8.09
N CYS A 43 -8.76 16.52 6.79
CA CYS A 43 -7.91 17.54 6.19
C CYS A 43 -8.17 18.89 6.87
N SER A 44 -7.11 19.50 7.41
CA SER A 44 -7.17 20.84 7.98
C SER A 44 -6.83 21.87 6.91
N ALA A 45 -7.50 23.03 6.93
CA ALA A 45 -7.14 24.15 6.09
C ALA A 45 -5.64 24.47 6.24
N PRO A 46 -4.91 24.71 5.13
CA PRO A 46 -5.38 24.96 3.76
C PRO A 46 -5.61 23.71 2.89
N LEU A 47 -5.40 22.50 3.40
CA LEU A 47 -5.56 21.28 2.62
C LEU A 47 -7.03 20.90 2.47
N VAL A 48 -7.43 20.53 1.25
CA VAL A 48 -8.76 20.04 0.90
C VAL A 48 -8.80 18.51 0.79
N ASP A 49 -9.93 17.93 1.22
CA ASP A 49 -10.23 16.51 1.02
C ASP A 49 -10.60 16.28 -0.46
N ILE A 50 -9.80 15.46 -1.14
CA ILE A 50 -9.99 15.11 -2.56
C ILE A 50 -10.35 13.63 -2.76
N GLY A 51 -10.49 12.86 -1.68
CA GLY A 51 -10.77 11.43 -1.77
C GLY A 51 -10.23 10.63 -0.58
N THR A 52 -9.95 9.36 -0.81
CA THR A 52 -9.49 8.43 0.25
C THR A 52 -8.17 7.77 -0.07
N CYS A 53 -7.58 7.13 0.94
CA CYS A 53 -6.42 6.26 0.80
C CYS A 53 -6.60 4.94 1.57
N ARG A 54 -5.77 3.96 1.22
CA ARG A 54 -5.72 2.59 1.78
C ARG A 54 -7.08 1.88 1.77
N GLY A 55 -7.82 2.00 0.66
CA GLY A 55 -9.15 1.44 0.50
C GLY A 55 -10.19 2.12 1.39
N GLY A 56 -10.15 3.44 1.52
CA GLY A 56 -11.14 4.20 2.30
C GLY A 56 -10.80 4.43 3.77
N LYS A 57 -9.67 3.92 4.26
CA LYS A 57 -9.29 4.00 5.68
C LYS A 57 -8.70 5.36 6.08
N LEU A 58 -8.14 6.09 5.13
CA LEU A 58 -7.54 7.40 5.31
C LEU A 58 -8.18 8.41 4.35
N LYS A 59 -8.01 9.69 4.64
CA LYS A 59 -8.39 10.79 3.77
C LYS A 59 -7.21 11.21 2.90
N CYS A 60 -7.46 11.49 1.63
CA CYS A 60 -6.47 12.09 0.75
C CYS A 60 -6.59 13.61 0.83
N CYS A 61 -5.58 14.26 1.40
CA CYS A 61 -5.52 15.70 1.56
C CYS A 61 -4.55 16.31 0.55
N LYS A 62 -4.98 17.36 -0.15
CA LYS A 62 -4.15 18.08 -1.12
C LYS A 62 -4.22 19.58 -0.85
N TRP A 63 -3.12 20.28 -1.09
CA TRP A 63 -3.10 21.74 -1.12
C TRP A 63 -3.96 22.31 -2.25
#